data_AF-A0A933N5N1-F1
#
_entry.id   AF-A0A933N5N1-F1
#
_cell.length_a   1.000
_cell.length_b   1.000
_cell.length_c   1.000
_cell.angle_alpha   90.00
_cell.angle_beta   90.00
_cell.angle_gamma   90.00
#
_symmetry.space_group_name_H-M   'P 1'
#
loop_
_entity.id
_entity.type
_entity.pdbx_description
1 polymer ?
#
loop_
_entity_poly.entity_id
_entity_poly.type
_entity_poly.pdbx_seq_one_letter_code
_entity_poly.pdbx_strand_id
1 'polypeptide(L)'
;MRKHRFSASVDEELYRAAEKAVADGLSDSVSAWINTAMRAHLDRERRMRALDAWITAFEAEHGEITDTEMTAVARRDRERAIVVRDGKVLRASKKKGSR
;
A
#
# COMPACT_ATOMS: atom_id res chain seq x y z
N MET A 1 -18.64 -12.90 -19.26
CA MET A 1 -17.65 -13.45 -18.30
C MET A 1 -18.29 -14.63 -17.58
N ARG A 2 -17.64 -15.80 -17.53
CA ARG A 2 -18.22 -17.01 -16.96
C ARG A 2 -18.02 -17.00 -15.43
N LYS A 3 -19.09 -17.20 -14.66
CA LYS A 3 -19.03 -17.28 -13.19
C LYS A 3 -18.98 -18.75 -12.79
N HIS A 4 -18.12 -19.09 -11.83
CA HIS A 4 -18.03 -20.43 -11.24
C HIS A 4 -18.51 -20.35 -9.79
N ARG A 5 -19.29 -21.34 -9.35
CA ARG A 5 -19.72 -21.46 -7.95
C ARG A 5 -18.63 -22.22 -7.18
N PHE A 6 -18.20 -21.65 -6.06
CA PHE A 6 -17.35 -22.35 -5.09
C PHE A 6 -18.00 -22.21 -3.70
N SER A 7 -17.77 -23.21 -2.84
CA SER A 7 -18.18 -23.18 -1.43
C SER A 7 -16.93 -22.97 -0.58
N ALA A 8 -16.99 -22.03 0.35
CA ALA A 8 -15.91 -21.76 1.29
C ALA A 8 -16.50 -21.35 2.63
N SER A 9 -15.85 -21.77 3.72
CA SER A 9 -16.14 -21.26 5.06
C SER A 9 -15.45 -19.91 5.21
N VAL A 10 -16.14 -18.98 5.86
CA VAL A 10 -15.63 -17.64 6.19
C VAL A 10 -15.84 -17.41 7.68
N ASP A 11 -15.03 -16.53 8.26
CA ASP A 11 -15.20 -16.12 9.65
C ASP A 11 -16.54 -15.38 9.84
N GLU A 12 -17.15 -15.53 11.01
CA GLU A 12 -18.43 -14.90 11.35
C GLU A 12 -18.38 -13.38 11.14
N GLU A 13 -17.28 -12.73 11.53
CA GLU A 13 -17.10 -11.29 11.36
C GLU A 13 -17.16 -10.88 9.88
N LEU A 14 -16.51 -11.64 8.99
CA LEU A 14 -16.52 -11.37 7.55
C LEU A 14 -17.91 -11.59 6.95
N TYR A 15 -18.62 -12.62 7.41
CA TYR A 15 -19.99 -12.87 6.98
C TYR A 15 -20.91 -11.70 7.37
N ARG A 16 -20.82 -11.22 8.63
CA ARG A 16 -21.58 -10.06 9.10
C ARG A 16 -21.24 -8.78 8.37
N ALA A 17 -19.96 -8.54 8.07
CA ALA A 17 -19.54 -7.40 7.27
C ALA A 17 -20.14 -7.43 5.87
N ALA A 18 -20.21 -8.60 5.24
CA ALA A 18 -20.84 -8.77 3.94
C ALA A 18 -22.36 -8.53 3.97
N GLU A 19 -23.07 -9.09 4.98
CA GLU A 19 -24.50 -8.83 5.18
C GLU A 19 -24.78 -7.34 5.36
N LYS A 20 -23.99 -6.66 6.20
CA LYS A 20 -24.13 -5.23 6.42
C LYS A 20 -23.89 -4.42 5.15
N ALA A 21 -22.86 -4.75 4.37
CA ALA A 21 -22.58 -4.06 3.12
C ALA A 21 -23.73 -4.18 2.10
N VAL A 22 -24.43 -5.32 2.08
CA VAL A 22 -25.63 -5.51 1.26
C VAL A 22 -26.81 -4.73 1.81
N ALA A 23 -27.05 -4.77 3.12
CA ALA A 23 -28.12 -4.02 3.77
C ALA A 23 -27.96 -2.49 3.60
N ASP A 24 -26.73 -1.99 3.64
CA ASP A 24 -26.38 -0.59 3.44
C ASP A 24 -26.40 -0.18 1.94
N GLY A 25 -26.68 -1.12 1.01
CA GLY A 25 -26.71 -0.86 -0.43
C GLY A 25 -25.32 -0.63 -1.07
N LEU A 26 -24.23 -0.93 -0.35
CA LEU A 26 -22.86 -0.81 -0.86
C LEU A 26 -22.50 -1.94 -1.83
N SER A 27 -23.27 -3.04 -1.82
CA SER A 27 -23.11 -4.14 -2.76
C SER A 27 -24.43 -4.84 -3.04
N ASP A 28 -24.65 -5.26 -4.28
CA ASP A 28 -25.90 -5.92 -4.70
C ASP A 28 -26.10 -7.31 -4.07
N SER A 29 -25.01 -7.96 -3.62
CA SER A 29 -25.04 -9.28 -2.99
C SER A 29 -23.72 -9.62 -2.30
N VAL A 30 -23.73 -10.60 -1.42
CA VAL A 30 -22.51 -11.16 -0.80
C VAL A 30 -21.52 -11.63 -1.86
N SER A 31 -21.99 -12.26 -2.94
CA SER A 31 -21.11 -12.66 -4.04
C SER A 31 -20.49 -11.46 -4.78
N ALA A 32 -21.22 -10.35 -4.94
CA ALA A 32 -20.67 -9.13 -5.54
C ALA A 32 -19.60 -8.50 -4.62
N TRP A 33 -19.86 -8.49 -3.31
CA TRP A 33 -18.93 -8.01 -2.29
C TRP A 33 -17.62 -8.83 -2.28
N ILE A 34 -17.71 -10.16 -2.22
CA ILE A 34 -16.55 -11.06 -2.27
C ILE A 34 -15.78 -10.90 -3.58
N ASN A 35 -16.47 -10.83 -4.73
CA ASN A 35 -15.80 -10.65 -6.01
C ASN A 35 -15.02 -9.33 -6.08
N THR A 36 -15.54 -8.26 -5.47
CA THR A 36 -14.87 -6.96 -5.42
C THR A 36 -13.62 -7.04 -4.55
N ALA A 37 -13.72 -7.63 -3.36
CA ALA A 37 -12.58 -7.84 -2.46
C ALA A 37 -11.48 -8.70 -3.12
N MET A 38 -11.85 -9.80 -3.78
CA MET A 38 -10.92 -10.69 -4.48
C MET A 38 -10.21 -10.00 -5.64
N ARG A 39 -10.91 -9.15 -6.40
CA ARG A 39 -10.29 -8.35 -7.47
C ARG A 39 -9.28 -7.36 -6.91
N ALA A 40 -9.64 -6.63 -5.86
CA ALA A 40 -8.74 -5.69 -5.20
C ALA A 40 -7.48 -6.39 -4.68
N HIS A 41 -7.64 -7.58 -4.09
CA HIS A 41 -6.52 -8.40 -3.65
C HIS A 41 -5.61 -8.82 -4.82
N LEU A 42 -6.19 -9.36 -5.89
CA LEU A 42 -5.41 -9.79 -7.08
C LEU A 42 -4.65 -8.64 -7.73
N ASP A 43 -5.25 -7.45 -7.81
CA ASP A 43 -4.60 -6.26 -8.35
C ASP A 43 -3.43 -5.82 -7.46
N ARG A 44 -3.59 -5.86 -6.13
CA ARG A 44 -2.50 -5.61 -5.18
C ARG A 44 -1.37 -6.62 -5.37
N GLU A 45 -1.67 -7.91 -5.40
CA GLU A 45 -0.68 -8.97 -5.58
C GLU A 45 0.07 -8.85 -6.92
N ARG A 46 -0.63 -8.43 -7.99
CA ARG A 46 0.02 -8.15 -9.28
C ARG A 46 1.01 -6.99 -9.18
N ARG A 47 0.62 -5.88 -8.54
CA ARG A 47 1.50 -4.72 -8.35
C ARG A 47 2.70 -5.07 -7.48
N MET A 48 2.51 -5.84 -6.42
CA MET A 48 3.61 -6.24 -5.53
C MET A 48 4.61 -7.13 -6.24
N ARG A 49 4.16 -8.13 -7.00
CA ARG A 49 5.07 -8.94 -7.83
C ARG A 49 5.80 -8.14 -8.90
N ALA A 50 5.16 -7.14 -9.49
CA ALA A 50 5.82 -6.27 -10.46
C ALA A 50 6.92 -5.42 -9.82
N LEU A 51 6.68 -4.91 -8.60
CA LEU A 51 7.69 -4.18 -7.84
C LEU A 51 8.84 -5.08 -7.41
N ASP A 52 8.55 -6.28 -6.93
CA ASP A 52 9.56 -7.28 -6.54
C ASP A 52 10.47 -7.67 -7.71
N ALA A 53 9.88 -7.93 -8.88
CA ALA A 53 10.63 -8.20 -10.11
C ALA A 53 11.49 -7.01 -10.54
N TRP A 54 10.97 -5.78 -10.38
CA TRP A 54 11.72 -4.57 -10.70
C TRP A 54 12.89 -4.34 -9.74
N ILE A 55 12.70 -4.51 -8.43
CA ILE A 55 13.76 -4.41 -7.42
C ILE A 55 14.85 -5.45 -7.71
N THR A 56 14.45 -6.70 -7.97
CA THR A 56 15.39 -7.79 -8.29
C THR A 56 16.25 -7.44 -9.52
N ALA A 57 15.64 -6.88 -10.58
CA ALA A 57 16.38 -6.48 -11.77
C ALA A 57 17.35 -5.32 -11.50
N PHE A 58 16.93 -4.35 -10.69
CA PHE A 58 17.77 -3.22 -10.27
C PHE A 58 18.96 -3.70 -9.43
N GLU A 59 18.74 -4.58 -8.46
CA GLU A 59 19.80 -5.12 -7.61
C GLU A 59 20.78 -6.01 -8.38
N ALA A 60 20.30 -6.74 -9.38
CA ALA A 60 21.19 -7.50 -10.27
C ALA A 60 22.13 -6.58 -11.09
N GLU A 61 21.67 -5.38 -11.45
CA GLU A 61 22.47 -4.40 -12.21
C GLU A 61 23.40 -3.57 -11.31
N HIS A 62 22.95 -3.20 -10.11
CA HIS A 62 23.62 -2.20 -9.26
C HIS A 62 24.14 -2.72 -7.92
N GLY A 63 23.86 -3.98 -7.58
CA GLY A 63 24.11 -4.55 -6.25
C GLY A 63 22.90 -4.44 -5.33
N GLU A 64 22.91 -5.25 -4.27
CA GLU A 64 21.84 -5.35 -3.27
C GLU A 64 21.61 -4.01 -2.56
N ILE A 65 20.34 -3.63 -2.35
CA ILE A 65 20.01 -2.45 -1.55
C ILE A 65 20.01 -2.85 -0.08
N THR A 66 20.99 -2.38 0.68
CA THR A 66 21.10 -2.75 2.11
C THR A 66 20.21 -1.89 3.01
N ASP A 67 19.80 -2.42 4.16
CA ASP A 67 19.07 -1.69 5.20
C ASP A 67 19.80 -0.43 5.68
N THR A 68 21.13 -0.48 5.70
CA THR A 68 21.98 0.64 6.11
C THR A 68 21.89 1.78 5.10
N GLU A 69 21.93 1.45 3.81
CA GLU A 69 21.77 2.43 2.72
C GLU A 69 20.35 3.00 2.71
N MET A 70 19.33 2.16 2.88
CA MET A 70 17.94 2.59 2.98
C MET A 70 17.74 3.60 4.12
N THR A 71 18.32 3.32 5.29
CA THR A 71 18.27 4.21 6.46
C THR A 71 19.01 5.52 6.21
N ALA A 72 20.18 5.47 5.55
CA ALA A 72 20.97 6.65 5.22
C ALA A 72 20.24 7.56 4.22
N VAL A 73 19.58 6.97 3.21
CA VAL A 73 18.73 7.68 2.26
C VAL A 73 17.53 8.29 2.97
N ALA A 74 16.78 7.53 3.77
CA ALA A 74 15.63 8.04 4.51
C ALA A 74 15.98 9.19 5.47
N ARG A 75 17.18 9.17 6.07
CA ARG A 75 17.69 10.29 6.87
C ARG A 75 17.94 11.52 6.01
N ARG A 76 18.68 11.38 4.89
CA ARG A 76 18.95 12.48 3.95
C ARG A 76 17.67 13.09 3.38
N ASP A 77 16.68 12.26 3.08
CA ASP A 77 15.41 12.72 2.52
C ASP A 77 14.63 13.54 3.54
N ARG A 78 14.62 13.12 4.81
CA ARG A 78 14.05 13.93 5.92
C ARG A 78 14.79 15.24 6.12
N GLU A 79 16.12 15.25 6.02
CA GLU A 79 16.92 16.48 6.15
C GLU A 79 16.64 17.49 5.02
N ARG A 80 16.28 16.99 3.83
CA ARG A 80 15.97 17.79 2.64
C ARG A 80 14.47 18.06 2.48
N ALA A 81 13.62 17.45 3.30
CA ALA A 81 12.18 17.56 3.18
C ALA A 81 11.72 19.00 3.45
N ILE A 82 10.88 19.51 2.55
CA ILE A 82 10.20 20.78 2.74
C ILE A 82 9.01 20.53 3.67
N VAL A 83 9.07 21.06 4.89
CA VAL A 83 7.98 20.91 5.86
C VAL A 83 6.87 21.89 5.51
N VAL A 84 5.66 21.39 5.26
CA VAL A 84 4.46 22.20 5.04
C VAL A 84 3.55 22.05 6.26
N ARG A 85 3.17 23.18 6.87
CA ARG A 85 2.19 23.24 7.97
C ARG A 85 1.15 24.30 7.65
N ASP A 86 -0.13 23.94 7.70
CA ASP A 86 -1.27 24.83 7.41
C ASP A 86 -1.15 25.56 6.06
N GLY A 87 -0.71 24.83 5.03
CA GLY A 87 -0.49 25.38 3.68
C GLY A 87 0.73 26.28 3.53
N LYS A 88 1.55 26.46 4.58
CA LYS A 88 2.76 27.28 4.55
C LYS A 88 4.01 26.41 4.56
N VAL A 89 4.92 26.69 3.63
CA VAL A 89 6.26 26.10 3.62
C VAL A 89 7.06 26.69 4.78
N LEU A 90 7.37 25.86 5.77
CA LEU A 90 8.27 26.20 6.86
C LEU A 90 9.70 26.03 6.35
N ARG A 91 10.44 27.13 6.22
CA ARG A 91 11.87 27.04 5.93
C ARG A 91 12.57 26.40 7.14
N ALA A 92 13.25 25.29 6.92
CA ALA A 92 14.13 24.69 7.92
C ALA A 92 15.07 25.78 8.44
N SER A 93 15.05 26.02 9.75
CA SER A 93 15.89 27.06 10.34
C SER A 93 17.35 26.70 10.08
N LYS A 94 18.10 27.64 9.50
CA LYS A 94 19.56 27.52 9.37
C LYS A 94 20.11 27.32 10.79
N LYS A 95 20.58 26.12 11.11
CA LYS A 95 21.30 25.84 12.35
C LYS A 95 22.55 26.72 12.33
N LYS A 96 22.51 27.83 13.08
CA LYS A 96 23.64 28.75 13.27
C LYS A 96 24.75 27.92 13.92
N GLY A 97 25.83 27.66 13.19
CA GLY A 97 27.03 27.09 13.77
C GLY A 97 27.51 28.00 14.90
N SER A 98 27.57 27.47 16.12
CA SER A 98 28.35 28.08 17.19
C SER A 98 29.81 27.90 16.82
N ARG A 99 30.51 29.03 16.73
CA ARG A 99 31.97 29.07 16.93
C ARG A 99 32.30 28.70 18.37
#